data_AF-A0A0F8Y4D2-F1
#
_entry.id   AF-A0A0F8Y4D2-F1
#
_cell.length_a   1.000
_cell.length_b   1.000
_cell.length_c   1.000
_cell.angle_alpha   90.00
_cell.angle_beta   90.00
_cell.angle_gamma   90.00
#
_symmetry.space_group_name_H-M   'P 1'
#
loop_
_entity.id
_entity.type
_entity.pdbx_description
1 polymer ?
#
loop_
_entity_poly.entity_id
_entity_poly.type
_entity_poly.pdbx_seq_one_letter_code
_entity_poly.pdbx_strand_id
1 'polypeptide(L)'
;EHRNSDGEPLRIEIRRLAWREAVKLAPKDGADPNIERLMERILRAVAYDPATGEPWFVGKVSKNLEQLPIEIAVAITAAANSIKTSIDDAKKNLPLNQDSDSPSNLQ
;
A
#
# COMPACT_ATOMS: atom_id res chain seq x y z
N GLU A 1 -18.41 -15.67 12.98
CA GLU A 1 -18.00 -15.34 11.61
C GLU A 1 -18.63 -14.01 11.22
N HIS A 2 -17.84 -13.06 10.73
CA HIS A 2 -18.37 -11.79 10.22
C HIS A 2 -18.92 -11.99 8.81
N ARG A 3 -19.94 -11.20 8.44
CA ARG A 3 -20.60 -11.29 7.13
C ARG A 3 -20.58 -9.92 6.43
N ASN A 4 -20.57 -9.91 5.10
CA ASN A 4 -20.75 -8.70 4.29
C ASN A 4 -22.23 -8.28 4.24
N SER A 5 -22.54 -7.21 3.50
CA SER A 5 -23.90 -6.70 3.31
C SER A 5 -24.86 -7.71 2.67
N ASP A 6 -24.32 -8.68 1.94
CA ASP A 6 -25.08 -9.71 1.23
C ASP A 6 -25.28 -10.98 2.09
N GLY A 7 -24.80 -10.96 3.34
CA GLY A 7 -24.92 -12.07 4.27
C GLY A 7 -23.89 -13.19 4.05
N GLU A 8 -22.92 -13.01 3.16
CA GLU A 8 -21.84 -13.97 2.91
C GLU A 8 -20.71 -13.80 3.92
N PRO A 9 -19.93 -14.85 4.25
CA PRO A 9 -18.76 -14.72 5.11
C PRO A 9 -17.80 -13.65 4.58
N LEU A 10 -17.47 -12.68 5.43
CA LEU A 10 -16.51 -11.64 5.10
C LEU A 10 -15.12 -12.27 4.94
N ARG A 11 -14.56 -12.16 3.73
CA ARG A 11 -13.22 -12.65 3.41
C ARG A 11 -12.39 -11.49 2.88
N ILE A 12 -11.26 -11.24 3.54
CA ILE A 12 -10.27 -10.26 3.11
C ILE A 12 -8.92 -10.95 3.10
N GLU A 13 -8.28 -10.97 1.94
CA GLU A 13 -6.92 -11.45 1.81
C GLU A 13 -5.95 -10.29 2.07
N ILE A 14 -4.99 -10.52 2.97
CA ILE A 14 -3.88 -9.60 3.22
C ILE A 14 -2.68 -10.07 2.41
N ARG A 15 -2.40 -9.39 1.30
CA ARG A 15 -1.29 -9.72 0.41
C ARG A 15 0.00 -9.11 0.93
N ARG A 16 1.07 -9.92 0.89
CA ARG A 16 2.44 -9.42 1.03
C ARG A 16 2.85 -8.77 -0.28
N LEU A 17 3.30 -7.52 -0.21
CA LEU A 17 3.83 -6.81 -1.38
C LEU A 17 5.31 -7.10 -1.55
N ALA A 18 5.74 -7.36 -2.79
CA ALA A 18 7.15 -7.42 -3.09
C ALA A 18 7.77 -6.02 -2.96
N TRP A 19 9.06 -5.97 -2.62
CA TRP A 19 9.79 -4.70 -2.48
C TRP A 19 9.59 -3.73 -3.67
N ARG A 20 9.73 -4.24 -4.89
CA ARG A 20 9.60 -3.44 -6.12
C ARG A 20 8.19 -2.87 -6.30
N GLU A 21 7.18 -3.50 -5.73
CA GLU A 21 5.79 -3.03 -5.76
C GLU A 21 5.58 -1.97 -4.68
N ALA A 22 6.06 -2.22 -3.47
CA ALA A 22 6.01 -1.27 -2.35
C ALA A 22 6.69 0.07 -2.70
N VAL A 23 7.87 0.05 -3.33
CA VAL A 23 8.57 1.27 -3.74
C VAL A 23 7.80 2.09 -4.78
N LYS A 24 7.01 1.45 -5.67
CA LYS A 24 6.14 2.16 -6.64
C LYS A 24 4.96 2.88 -5.96
N LEU A 25 4.60 2.48 -4.75
CA LEU A 25 3.58 3.16 -3.94
C LEU A 25 4.11 4.45 -3.31
N ALA A 26 5.43 4.56 -3.12
CA ALA A 26 6.04 5.78 -2.64
C ALA A 26 5.80 6.93 -3.66
N PRO A 27 5.53 8.17 -3.18
CA PRO A 27 5.57 9.33 -4.05
C PRO A 27 6.97 9.46 -4.67
N LYS A 28 7.02 9.81 -5.97
CA LYS A 28 8.27 10.24 -6.62
C LYS A 28 8.68 11.59 -6.03
N ASP A 29 9.99 11.85 -5.94
CA ASP A 29 10.49 13.11 -5.41
C ASP A 29 9.83 14.31 -6.11
N GLY A 30 9.32 15.26 -5.32
CA GLY A 30 8.53 16.41 -5.78
C GLY A 30 7.01 16.20 -5.84
N ALA A 31 6.49 14.98 -5.66
CA ALA A 31 5.06 14.74 -5.51
C ALA A 31 4.63 14.94 -4.04
N ASP A 32 3.57 15.74 -3.86
CA ASP A 32 2.89 16.09 -2.60
C ASP A 32 3.12 15.07 -1.46
N PRO A 33 3.82 15.43 -0.37
CA PRO A 33 4.29 14.53 0.68
C PRO A 33 3.18 14.04 1.62
N ASN A 34 1.92 14.10 1.20
CA ASN A 34 0.80 13.77 2.06
C ASN A 34 0.85 12.29 2.48
N ILE A 35 1.36 12.05 3.68
CA ILE A 35 1.55 10.73 4.30
C ILE A 35 0.23 9.94 4.34
N GLU A 36 -0.90 10.64 4.47
CA GLU A 36 -2.23 10.04 4.41
C GLU A 36 -2.48 9.38 3.05
N ARG A 37 -2.05 9.99 1.95
CA ARG A 37 -2.17 9.40 0.60
C ARG A 37 -1.28 8.17 0.42
N LEU A 38 -0.09 8.14 1.02
CA LEU A 38 0.77 6.95 0.98
C LEU A 38 0.11 5.78 1.72
N MET A 39 -0.41 6.03 2.92
CA MET A 39 -1.09 4.99 3.70
C MET A 39 -2.35 4.49 3.02
N GLU A 40 -3.16 5.37 2.41
CA GLU A 40 -4.30 4.92 1.62
C GLU A 40 -3.90 4.03 0.43
N ARG A 41 -2.81 4.36 -0.27
CA ARG A 41 -2.29 3.54 -1.37
C ARG A 41 -1.83 2.17 -0.88
N ILE A 42 -1.14 2.12 0.25
CA ILE A 42 -0.69 0.86 0.85
C ILE A 42 -1.90 0.02 1.29
N LEU A 43 -2.87 0.61 1.98
CA LEU A 43 -4.09 -0.07 2.44
C LEU A 43 -4.84 -0.73 1.28
N ARG A 44 -5.03 -0.02 0.17
CA ARG A 44 -5.61 -0.60 -1.06
C ARG A 44 -4.76 -1.71 -1.66
N ALA A 45 -3.44 -1.56 -1.58
CA ALA A 45 -2.51 -2.50 -2.17
C ALA A 45 -2.32 -3.78 -1.34
N VAL A 46 -2.81 -3.85 -0.09
CA VAL A 46 -2.68 -5.04 0.77
C VAL A 46 -3.98 -5.80 0.97
N ALA A 47 -5.13 -5.12 0.99
CA ALA A 47 -6.42 -5.76 1.27
C ALA A 47 -7.19 -6.02 -0.02
N TYR A 48 -7.46 -7.30 -0.32
CA TYR A 48 -8.18 -7.73 -1.52
C TYR A 48 -9.34 -8.67 -1.19
N ASP A 49 -10.33 -8.66 -2.07
CA ASP A 49 -11.31 -9.73 -2.13
C ASP A 49 -10.67 -10.96 -2.82
N PRO A 50 -10.53 -12.11 -2.14
CA PRO A 50 -9.93 -13.30 -2.72
C PRO A 50 -10.79 -13.93 -3.83
N ALA A 51 -12.09 -13.63 -3.92
CA ALA A 51 -12.95 -14.17 -4.96
C ALA A 51 -12.73 -13.47 -6.31
N THR A 52 -12.51 -12.16 -6.28
CA THR A 52 -12.37 -11.33 -7.49
C THR A 52 -10.92 -10.93 -7.79
N GLY A 53 -10.05 -10.96 -6.78
CA GLY A 53 -8.70 -10.42 -6.84
C GLY A 53 -8.64 -8.89 -6.85
N GLU A 54 -9.77 -8.21 -6.61
CA GLU A 54 -9.86 -6.75 -6.63
C GLU A 54 -9.54 -6.14 -5.25
N PRO A 55 -9.02 -4.89 -5.20
CA PRO A 55 -8.81 -4.18 -3.95
C PRO A 55 -10.12 -4.06 -3.17
N TRP A 56 -10.11 -4.45 -1.90
CA TRP A 56 -11.30 -4.43 -1.06
C TRP A 56 -11.77 -2.98 -0.79
N PHE A 57 -10.81 -2.06 -0.67
CA PHE A 57 -11.11 -0.65 -0.48
C PHE A 57 -11.37 0.07 -1.81
N VAL A 58 -12.66 0.20 -2.17
CA VAL A 58 -13.14 1.04 -3.26
C VAL A 58 -13.63 2.38 -2.71
N GLY A 59 -13.28 3.52 -3.33
CA GLY A 59 -13.67 4.85 -2.80
C GLY A 59 -12.88 5.25 -1.55
N LYS A 60 -13.47 5.97 -0.57
CA LYS A 60 -12.74 6.49 0.61
C LYS A 60 -12.33 5.37 1.58
N VAL A 61 -11.01 5.20 1.81
CA VAL A 61 -10.47 4.10 2.64
C VAL A 61 -10.94 4.20 4.09
N SER A 62 -10.94 5.40 4.68
CA SER A 62 -11.38 5.63 6.07
C SER A 62 -12.80 5.12 6.32
N LYS A 63 -13.75 5.49 5.45
CA LYS A 63 -15.15 5.06 5.54
C LYS A 63 -15.29 3.53 5.46
N ASN A 64 -14.44 2.88 4.66
CA ASN A 64 -14.49 1.42 4.51
C ASN A 64 -13.88 0.72 5.74
N LEU A 65 -12.80 1.26 6.31
CA LEU A 65 -12.21 0.74 7.55
C LEU A 65 -13.17 0.84 8.74
N GLU A 66 -13.93 1.94 8.85
CA GLU A 66 -14.94 2.15 9.91
C GLU A 66 -16.07 1.13 9.88
N GLN A 67 -16.33 0.50 8.73
CA GLN A 67 -17.36 -0.52 8.56
C GLN A 67 -16.86 -1.93 8.88
N LEU A 68 -15.56 -2.10 9.10
CA LEU A 68 -14.96 -3.39 9.41
C LEU A 68 -15.03 -3.68 10.92
N PRO A 69 -15.16 -4.96 11.31
CA PRO A 69 -14.86 -5.40 12.66
C PRO A 69 -13.46 -4.94 13.09
N ILE A 70 -13.32 -4.50 14.33
CA ILE A 70 -12.09 -3.86 14.83
C ILE A 70 -10.87 -4.76 14.67
N GLU A 71 -11.01 -6.06 14.87
CA GLU A 71 -9.94 -7.04 14.73
C GLU A 71 -9.41 -7.12 13.30
N ILE A 72 -10.31 -7.03 12.31
CA ILE A 72 -9.98 -7.06 10.89
C ILE A 72 -9.31 -5.74 10.49
N ALA A 73 -9.87 -4.61 10.93
CA ALA A 73 -9.28 -3.29 10.68
C ALA A 73 -7.85 -3.19 11.24
N VAL A 74 -7.63 -3.72 12.45
CA VAL A 74 -6.30 -3.77 13.09
C VAL A 74 -5.33 -4.64 12.30
N ALA A 75 -5.74 -5.84 11.85
CA ALA A 75 -4.87 -6.72 11.07
C ALA A 75 -4.41 -6.09 9.74
N ILE A 76 -5.33 -5.47 9.01
CA ILE A 76 -5.03 -4.77 7.75
C ILE A 76 -4.10 -3.58 8.01
N THR A 77 -4.38 -2.79 9.05
CA THR A 77 -3.57 -1.61 9.41
C THR A 77 -2.16 -2.00 9.84
N ALA A 78 -2.00 -3.09 10.59
CA ALA A 78 -0.70 -3.61 10.99
C ALA A 78 0.14 -4.05 9.78
N ALA A 79 -0.46 -4.75 8.82
CA ALA A 79 0.21 -5.13 7.58
C ALA A 79 0.65 -3.90 6.75
N ALA A 80 -0.25 -2.91 6.62
CA ALA A 80 0.06 -1.67 5.92
C ALA A 80 1.21 -0.89 6.59
N ASN A 81 1.22 -0.81 7.94
CA ASN A 81 2.30 -0.17 8.69
C ASN A 81 3.65 -0.86 8.48
N SER A 82 3.69 -2.20 8.47
CA SER A 82 4.93 -2.95 8.21
C SER A 82 5.52 -2.64 6.82
N ILE A 83 4.66 -2.48 5.81
CA ILE A 83 5.08 -2.07 4.46
C ILE A 83 5.56 -0.62 4.46
N LYS A 84 4.85 0.30 5.14
CA LYS A 84 5.27 1.70 5.26
C LYS A 84 6.66 1.81 5.89
N THR A 85 6.91 1.11 6.99
CA THR A 85 8.24 1.07 7.63
C THR A 85 9.31 0.59 6.65
N SER A 86 9.02 -0.48 5.89
CA SER A 86 9.94 -1.00 4.88
C SER A 86 10.25 0.04 3.78
N ILE A 87 9.24 0.79 3.33
CA ILE A 87 9.42 1.89 2.36
C ILE A 87 10.23 3.04 2.96
N ASP A 88 10.00 3.41 4.21
CA ASP A 88 10.74 4.49 4.88
C ASP A 88 12.21 4.12 5.08
N ASP A 89 12.50 2.86 5.44
CA ASP A 89 13.86 2.34 5.56
C ASP A 89 14.55 2.24 4.19
N ALA A 90 13.79 1.96 3.12
CA ALA A 90 14.27 2.06 1.73
C ALA A 90 14.88 3.42 1.45
N LYS A 91 14.11 4.47 1.74
CA LYS A 91 14.45 5.85 1.41
C LYS A 91 15.70 6.31 2.13
N LYS A 92 15.94 5.81 3.34
CA LYS A 92 17.15 6.11 4.12
C LYS A 92 18.39 5.39 3.59
N ASN A 93 18.21 4.22 2.99
CA ASN A 93 19.31 3.32 2.60
C ASN A 93 19.56 3.25 1.08
N LEU A 94 18.74 3.91 0.25
CA LEU A 94 18.98 4.06 -1.18
C LEU A 94 20.04 5.14 -1.40
N PRO A 95 21.16 4.86 -2.10
CA PRO A 95 22.11 5.90 -2.48
C PRO A 95 21.42 6.91 -3.40
N LEU A 96 21.36 8.16 -2.95
CA LEU A 96 21.09 9.34 -3.79
C LEU A 96 22.21 9.44 -4.84
N ASN A 97 22.08 8.72 -5.96
CA ASN A 97 22.65 9.04 -7.27
C ASN A 97 22.34 7.91 -8.26
N GLN A 98 21.31 8.12 -9.06
CA GLN A 98 21.26 7.56 -10.42
C GLN A 98 21.05 8.71 -11.39
N ASP A 99 22.00 9.64 -11.42
CA ASP A 99 22.28 10.44 -12.61
C ASP A 99 23.04 9.53 -13.59
N SER A 100 22.31 8.65 -14.26
CA SER A 100 22.79 7.99 -15.46
C SER A 100 22.33 8.80 -16.67
N ASP A 101 22.97 9.94 -16.91
CA ASP A 101 23.04 10.59 -18.22
C ASP A 101 24.34 11.40 -18.28
N SER A 102 25.47 10.69 -18.34
CA SER A 102 26.68 11.26 -18.94
C SER A 102 26.59 11.03 -20.45
N PRO A 103 26.42 12.07 -21.29
CA PRO A 103 26.60 11.89 -22.71
C PRO A 103 28.08 11.59 -22.96
N SER A 104 28.39 10.37 -23.39
CA SER A 104 29.71 10.04 -23.92
C SER A 104 29.92 10.82 -25.21
N ASN A 105 30.49 12.01 -25.11
CA ASN A 105 31.19 12.64 -26.22
C ASN A 105 32.48 11.84 -26.47
N LEU A 106 32.42 10.92 -27.43
CA LEU A 106 33.59 10.42 -28.14
C LEU A 106 33.88 11.42 -29.28
N GLN A 107 34.87 12.29 -29.05
CA GLN A 107 35.69 12.87 -30.12
C GLN A 107 36.87 11.94 -30.40
#